data_AF-A0A2I0JDI8-F1
#
_entry.id   AF-A0A2I0JDI8-F1
#
_cell.length_a   1.000
_cell.length_b   1.000
_cell.length_c   1.000
_cell.angle_alpha   90.00
_cell.angle_beta   90.00
_cell.angle_gamma   90.00
#
_symmetry.space_group_name_H-M   'P 1'
#
loop_
_entity.id
_entity.type
_entity.pdbx_description
1 polymer ?
#
loop_
_entity_poly.entity_id
_entity_poly.type
_entity_poly.pdbx_seq_one_letter_code
_entity_poly.pdbx_strand_id
1 'polypeptide(L)'
;MALVRRVWTEAQEGTPMEVLYKKLRSLKMHLKDFNRTKFGNVHTRINDLQSELAQVQATLLDSDYEEIKAALFSMGNDKSPRPDGYTAYFFKHAWQIVQKDFTNVVQHFFSSGKLRRE
;
A
#
# COMPACT_ATOMS: atom_id res chain seq x y z
N MET A 1 18.12 6.71 22.09
CA MET A 1 18.65 7.41 23.29
C MET A 1 20.12 7.09 23.65
N ALA A 2 20.80 6.10 23.03
CA ALA A 2 22.19 5.74 23.39
C ALA A 2 23.29 6.60 22.71
N LEU A 3 23.02 7.14 21.52
CA LEU A 3 24.02 7.83 20.69
C LEU A 3 24.55 9.14 21.31
N VAL A 4 23.64 9.98 21.84
CA VAL A 4 24.00 11.26 22.48
C VAL A 4 24.90 11.03 23.69
N ARG A 5 24.53 10.07 24.55
CA ARG A 5 25.33 9.71 25.73
C ARG A 5 26.73 9.26 25.34
N ARG A 6 26.85 8.40 24.33
CA ARG A 6 28.16 7.90 23.84
C ARG A 6 29.07 9.04 23.37
N VAL A 7 28.56 9.97 22.55
CA VAL A 7 29.34 11.13 22.06
C VAL A 7 29.73 12.06 23.22
N TRP A 8 28.87 12.19 24.23
CA TRP A 8 29.13 13.08 25.36
C TRP A 8 30.13 12.50 26.37
N THR A 9 30.19 11.18 26.54
CA THR A 9 31.13 10.50 27.46
C THR A 9 32.54 10.27 26.90
N GLU A 10 32.74 10.41 25.59
CA GLU A 10 34.04 10.21 24.94
C GLU A 10 35.03 11.34 25.32
N ALA A 11 36.20 10.98 25.83
CA ALA A 11 37.24 11.95 26.17
C ALA A 11 37.82 12.58 24.89
N GLN A 12 37.90 13.91 24.86
CA GLN A 12 38.46 14.66 23.74
C GLN A 12 39.35 15.78 24.27
N GLU A 13 40.49 15.95 23.62
CA GLU A 13 41.47 16.99 23.95
C GLU A 13 41.16 18.29 23.22
N GLY A 14 41.52 19.39 23.88
CA GLY A 14 41.36 20.76 23.39
C GLY A 14 40.81 21.69 24.45
N THR A 15 40.63 22.94 24.07
CA THR A 15 39.93 23.90 24.93
C THR A 15 38.46 23.48 25.11
N PRO A 16 37.78 23.88 26.19
CA PRO A 16 36.38 23.53 26.41
C PRO A 16 35.47 23.83 25.21
N MET A 17 35.73 24.93 24.50
CA MET A 17 34.96 25.33 23.32
C MET A 17 35.25 24.43 22.10
N GLU A 18 36.50 24.02 21.90
CA GLU A 18 36.89 23.07 20.86
C GLU A 18 36.28 21.69 21.10
N VAL A 19 36.31 21.21 22.36
CA VAL A 19 35.71 19.93 22.75
C VAL A 19 34.20 19.95 22.51
N LEU A 20 33.51 21.05 22.86
CA LEU A 20 32.08 21.20 22.59
C LEU A 20 31.78 21.15 21.09
N TYR A 21 32.52 21.89 20.27
CA TYR A 21 32.35 21.90 18.82
C TYR A 21 32.60 20.52 18.21
N LYS A 22 33.68 19.82 18.61
CA LYS A 22 34.01 18.47 18.14
C LYS A 22 32.90 17.46 18.48
N LYS A 23 32.34 17.53 19.70
CA LYS A 23 31.19 16.68 20.11
C LYS A 23 29.94 16.95 19.29
N LEU A 24 29.57 18.22 19.07
CA LEU A 24 28.41 18.58 18.25
C LEU A 24 28.59 18.14 16.79
N ARG A 25 29.80 18.30 16.23
CA ARG A 25 30.13 17.85 14.87
C ARG A 25 30.03 16.33 14.74
N SER A 26 30.58 15.58 15.70
CA SER A 26 30.48 14.12 15.76
C SER A 26 29.02 13.65 15.83
N LEU A 27 28.22 14.26 16.72
CA LEU A 27 26.81 13.93 16.84
C LEU A 27 26.04 14.21 15.54
N LYS A 28 26.29 15.35 14.88
CA LYS A 28 25.68 15.69 13.59
C LYS A 28 25.99 14.64 12.52
N MET A 29 27.21 14.15 12.45
CA MET A 29 27.61 13.11 11.48
C MET A 29 26.87 11.80 11.73
N HIS A 30 26.83 11.33 12.98
CA HIS A 30 26.11 10.11 13.32
C HIS A 30 24.59 10.23 13.08
N LEU A 31 24.00 11.39 13.34
CA LEU A 31 22.58 11.63 13.05
C LEU A 31 22.29 11.62 11.55
N LYS A 32 23.18 12.16 10.70
CA LYS A 32 23.04 12.07 9.24
C LYS A 32 23.11 10.62 8.76
N ASP A 33 24.04 9.84 9.30
CA ASP A 33 24.18 8.42 8.96
C ASP A 33 22.97 7.61 9.42
N PHE A 34 22.51 7.83 10.65
CA PHE A 34 21.30 7.19 11.18
C PHE A 34 20.06 7.55 10.34
N ASN A 35 19.90 8.83 9.99
CA ASN A 35 18.82 9.28 9.13
C ASN A 35 18.88 8.58 7.76
N ARG A 36 20.06 8.51 7.14
CA ARG A 36 20.25 7.81 5.85
C ARG A 36 19.97 6.30 5.95
N THR A 37 20.51 5.62 6.95
CA THR A 37 20.45 4.15 7.06
C THR A 37 19.11 3.64 7.54
N LYS A 38 18.40 4.40 8.40
CA LYS A 38 17.10 3.99 8.95
C LYS A 38 15.92 4.63 8.24
N PHE A 39 16.05 5.87 7.76
CA PHE A 39 14.95 6.61 7.15
C PHE A 39 15.19 7.00 5.68
N GLY A 40 16.42 6.95 5.19
CA GLY A 40 16.78 7.40 3.83
C GLY A 40 16.13 6.58 2.72
N ASN A 41 15.77 5.33 3.02
CA ASN A 41 15.09 4.44 2.08
C ASN A 41 13.58 4.36 2.32
N VAL A 42 12.99 5.26 3.12
CA VAL A 42 11.55 5.22 3.42
C VAL A 42 10.73 5.37 2.15
N HIS A 43 11.12 6.30 1.26
CA HIS A 43 10.45 6.47 -0.03
C HIS A 43 10.59 5.23 -0.92
N THR A 44 11.78 4.63 -0.97
CA THR A 44 12.01 3.38 -1.72
C THR A 44 11.15 2.25 -1.15
N ARG A 45 11.10 2.09 0.17
CA ARG A 45 10.31 1.05 0.83
C ARG A 45 8.81 1.22 0.59
N ILE A 46 8.32 2.45 0.60
CA ILE A 46 6.92 2.76 0.25
C ILE A 46 6.64 2.35 -1.18
N ASN A 47 7.51 2.72 -2.13
CA ASN A 47 7.34 2.36 -3.53
C ASN A 47 7.41 0.84 -3.74
N ASP A 48 8.34 0.14 -3.07
CA ASP A 48 8.47 -1.31 -3.13
C ASP A 48 7.21 -2.01 -2.62
N LEU A 49 6.69 -1.58 -1.45
CA LEU A 49 5.45 -2.11 -0.88
C LEU A 49 4.23 -1.82 -1.76
N GLN A 50 4.17 -0.64 -2.38
CA GLN A 50 3.13 -0.31 -3.34
C GLN A 50 3.22 -1.20 -4.59
N SER A 51 4.43 -1.47 -5.07
CA SER A 51 4.66 -2.36 -6.22
C SER A 51 4.29 -3.81 -5.88
N GLU A 52 4.65 -4.30 -4.70
CA GLU A 52 4.30 -5.63 -4.22
C GLU A 52 2.79 -5.79 -4.06
N LEU A 53 2.11 -4.78 -3.49
CA LEU A 53 0.65 -4.75 -3.39
C LEU A 53 -0.01 -4.78 -4.78
N ALA A 54 0.48 -3.96 -5.72
CA ALA A 54 -0.04 -3.94 -7.09
C ALA A 54 0.15 -5.29 -7.79
N GLN A 55 1.28 -5.96 -7.56
CA GLN A 55 1.55 -7.28 -8.11
C GLN A 55 0.61 -8.35 -7.54
N VAL A 56 0.43 -8.38 -6.22
CA VAL A 56 -0.51 -9.30 -5.56
C VAL A 56 -1.93 -9.07 -6.05
N GLN A 57 -2.34 -7.80 -6.17
CA GLN A 57 -3.65 -7.46 -6.75
C GLN A 57 -3.77 -7.95 -8.19
N ALA A 58 -2.77 -7.76 -9.04
CA ALA A 58 -2.78 -8.26 -10.41
C ALA A 58 -2.87 -9.79 -10.47
N THR A 59 -2.16 -10.52 -9.61
CA THR A 59 -2.21 -11.99 -9.57
C THR A 59 -3.57 -12.52 -9.10
N LEU A 60 -4.23 -11.84 -8.15
CA LEU A 60 -5.61 -12.16 -7.75
C LEU A 60 -6.60 -11.90 -8.89
N LEU A 61 -6.34 -10.92 -9.74
CA LEU A 61 -7.22 -10.56 -10.86
C LEU A 61 -7.10 -11.48 -12.08
N ASP A 62 -5.95 -12.13 -12.24
CA ASP A 62 -5.74 -13.21 -13.21
C ASP A 62 -6.43 -14.53 -12.78
N SER A 63 -6.96 -14.63 -11.56
CA SER A 63 -7.79 -15.75 -11.09
C SER A 63 -9.24 -15.65 -11.60
N ASP A 64 -9.31 -15.73 -12.92
CA ASP A 64 -10.34 -16.21 -13.84
C ASP A 64 -11.72 -16.56 -13.27
N TYR A 65 -12.74 -15.82 -13.73
CA TYR A 65 -14.20 -16.10 -13.73
C TYR A 65 -14.87 -16.61 -12.43
N GLU A 66 -14.40 -17.72 -11.85
CA GLU A 66 -14.98 -18.37 -10.68
C GLU A 66 -14.85 -17.51 -9.43
N GLU A 67 -13.79 -16.70 -9.26
CA GLU A 67 -13.71 -15.78 -8.13
C GLU A 67 -14.74 -14.64 -8.25
N ILE A 68 -14.89 -14.08 -9.46
CA ILE A 68 -15.88 -13.04 -9.76
C ILE A 68 -17.30 -13.58 -9.50
N LYS A 69 -17.55 -14.81 -9.93
CA LYS A 69 -18.81 -15.51 -9.71
C LYS A 69 -19.03 -15.82 -8.23
N ALA A 70 -18.05 -16.38 -7.53
CA ALA A 70 -18.14 -16.68 -6.10
C ALA A 70 -18.42 -15.40 -5.28
N ALA A 71 -17.75 -14.30 -5.59
CA ALA A 71 -18.00 -13.00 -4.98
C ALA A 71 -19.43 -12.53 -5.22
N LEU A 72 -19.93 -12.59 -6.47
CA LEU A 72 -21.32 -12.25 -6.80
C LEU A 72 -22.33 -13.11 -6.04
N PHE A 73 -22.09 -14.42 -5.98
CA PHE A 73 -22.99 -15.40 -5.38
C PHE A 73 -22.96 -15.38 -3.85
N SER A 74 -21.86 -14.93 -3.22
CA SER A 74 -21.74 -14.75 -1.77
C SER A 74 -22.57 -13.57 -1.22
N MET A 75 -22.96 -12.60 -2.06
CA MET A 75 -23.77 -11.45 -1.63
C MET A 75 -25.20 -11.86 -1.27
N GLY A 76 -25.80 -11.29 -0.22
CA GLY A 76 -27.21 -11.53 0.11
C GLY A 76 -28.17 -11.12 -1.02
N ASN A 77 -29.25 -11.88 -1.22
CA ASN A 77 -30.23 -11.63 -2.29
C ASN A 77 -31.13 -10.42 -2.00
N ASP A 78 -31.22 -10.03 -0.73
CA ASP A 78 -32.28 -9.19 -0.16
C ASP A 78 -31.76 -7.83 0.29
N LYS A 79 -30.61 -7.39 -0.24
CA LYS A 79 -30.15 -6.01 0.00
C LYS A 79 -31.21 -5.03 -0.50
N SER A 80 -31.38 -3.92 0.23
CA SER A 80 -32.28 -2.83 -0.15
C SER A 80 -32.06 -2.47 -1.63
N PRO A 81 -33.10 -2.56 -2.47
CA PRO A 81 -32.96 -2.27 -3.89
C PRO A 81 -32.39 -0.87 -4.08
N ARG A 82 -31.49 -0.73 -5.05
CA ARG A 82 -31.08 0.60 -5.52
C ARG A 82 -32.32 1.33 -6.07
N PRO A 83 -32.24 2.65 -6.33
CA PRO A 83 -33.35 3.39 -6.93
C PRO A 83 -33.89 2.78 -8.24
N ASP A 84 -33.09 1.93 -8.89
CA ASP A 84 -33.42 1.18 -10.12
C ASP A 84 -34.22 -0.13 -9.88
N GLY A 85 -34.38 -0.59 -8.64
CA GLY A 85 -35.11 -1.81 -8.30
C GLY A 85 -34.34 -3.12 -8.47
N TYR A 86 -33.08 -3.09 -8.92
CA TYR A 86 -32.29 -4.31 -9.15
C TYR A 86 -31.44 -4.67 -7.93
N THR A 87 -31.53 -5.92 -7.47
CA THR A 87 -30.69 -6.48 -6.41
C THR A 87 -29.67 -7.47 -6.99
N ALA A 88 -28.71 -7.91 -6.16
CA ALA A 88 -27.76 -8.96 -6.54
C ALA A 88 -28.48 -10.24 -7.06
N TYR A 89 -29.71 -10.50 -6.60
CA TYR A 89 -30.54 -11.61 -7.05
C TYR A 89 -30.75 -11.63 -8.57
N PHE A 90 -31.01 -10.47 -9.18
CA PHE A 90 -31.20 -10.37 -10.63
C PHE A 90 -29.96 -10.83 -11.39
N PHE A 91 -28.78 -10.34 -10.98
CA PHE A 91 -27.51 -10.71 -11.60
C PHE A 91 -27.16 -12.19 -11.40
N LYS A 92 -27.53 -12.79 -10.26
CA LYS A 92 -27.40 -14.24 -10.04
C LYS A 92 -28.31 -15.05 -10.97
N HIS A 93 -29.55 -14.61 -11.16
CA HIS A 93 -30.52 -15.30 -12.03
C HIS A 93 -30.16 -15.15 -13.51
N ALA A 94 -29.76 -13.96 -13.92
CA ALA A 94 -29.36 -13.65 -15.28
C ALA A 94 -27.89 -14.03 -15.58
N TRP A 95 -27.18 -14.68 -14.64
CA TRP A 95 -25.75 -14.93 -14.75
C TRP A 95 -25.36 -15.59 -16.06
N GLN A 96 -26.11 -16.59 -16.53
CA GLN A 96 -25.82 -17.27 -17.80
C GLN A 96 -25.82 -16.33 -19.01
N ILE A 97 -26.58 -15.25 -18.95
CA ILE A 97 -26.70 -14.23 -19.99
C ILE A 97 -25.61 -13.17 -19.83
N VAL A 98 -25.43 -12.64 -18.61
CA VAL A 98 -24.58 -11.47 -18.36
C VAL A 98 -23.12 -11.79 -18.00
N GLN A 99 -22.81 -13.06 -17.69
CA GLN A 99 -21.52 -13.49 -17.13
C GLN A 99 -20.32 -12.95 -17.90
N LYS A 100 -20.35 -13.03 -19.24
CA LYS A 100 -19.22 -12.66 -20.10
C LYS A 100 -18.94 -11.17 -20.03
N ASP A 101 -19.98 -10.35 -20.18
CA ASP A 101 -19.83 -8.89 -20.13
C ASP A 101 -19.49 -8.42 -18.72
N PHE A 102 -20.10 -9.04 -17.71
CA PHE A 102 -19.82 -8.74 -16.31
C PHE A 102 -18.36 -9.03 -15.95
N THR A 103 -17.84 -10.21 -16.28
CA THR A 103 -16.44 -10.57 -15.99
C THR A 103 -15.47 -9.66 -16.73
N ASN A 104 -15.75 -9.35 -18.00
CA ASN A 104 -14.93 -8.43 -18.79
C ASN A 104 -14.90 -7.03 -18.19
N VAL A 105 -16.04 -6.51 -17.73
CA VAL A 105 -16.12 -5.18 -17.09
C VAL A 105 -15.37 -5.17 -15.77
N VAL A 106 -15.50 -6.22 -14.96
CA VAL A 106 -14.78 -6.34 -13.69
C VAL A 106 -13.27 -6.40 -13.92
N GLN A 107 -12.80 -7.25 -14.83
CA GLN A 107 -11.39 -7.32 -15.21
C GLN A 107 -10.87 -6.00 -15.79
N HIS A 108 -11.66 -5.33 -16.63
CA HIS A 108 -11.31 -4.02 -17.16
C HIS A 108 -11.25 -2.95 -16.07
N PHE A 109 -12.18 -2.93 -15.11
CA PHE A 109 -12.16 -1.99 -14.00
C PHE A 109 -10.88 -2.14 -13.19
N PHE A 110 -10.52 -3.37 -12.85
CA PHE A 110 -9.36 -3.64 -12.02
C PHE A 110 -8.02 -3.43 -12.75
N SER A 111 -7.96 -3.61 -14.07
CA SER A 111 -6.77 -3.29 -14.87
C SER A 111 -6.61 -1.79 -15.16
N SER A 112 -7.72 -1.06 -15.36
CA SER A 112 -7.69 0.36 -15.76
C SER A 112 -7.94 1.35 -14.62
N GLY A 113 -8.43 0.89 -13.47
CA GLY A 113 -8.90 1.71 -12.36
C GLY A 113 -10.13 2.58 -12.68
N LYS A 114 -10.75 2.41 -13.85
CA LYS A 114 -11.84 3.27 -14.34
C LYS A 114 -13.12 2.47 -14.55
N LEU A 115 -14.18 2.89 -13.85
CA LEU A 115 -15.54 2.47 -14.18
C LEU A 115 -15.98 3.21 -15.45
N ARG A 116 -16.34 2.48 -16.51
CA ARG A 116 -17.07 3.08 -17.62
C ARG A 116 -18.39 3.61 -17.08
N ARG A 117 -18.54 4.93 -17.10
CA ARG A 117 -19.82 5.59 -16.88
C ARG A 117 -20.39 5.85 -18.27
N GLU A 118 -21.60 5.39 -18.50
CA GLU A 118 -22.43 5.86 -19.62
C GLU A 118 -22.79 7.34 -19.43
#